data_AF-A0A7W1G755-F1
#
_entry.id   AF-A0A7W1G755-F1
#
_cell.length_a   1.000
_cell.length_b   1.000
_cell.length_c   1.000
_cell.angle_alpha   90.00
_cell.angle_beta   90.00
_cell.angle_gamma   90.00
#
_symmetry.space_group_name_H-M   'P 1'
#
loop_
_entity.id
_entity.type
_entity.pdbx_description
1 polymer ?
#
loop_
_entity_poly.entity_id
_entity_poly.type
_entity_poly.pdbx_seq_one_letter_code
_entity_poly.pdbx_strand_id
1 'polypeptide(L)'
;MLTKRVIVCLDVRNGQVTKGVKFQGNVDLGDPVDYARRYYEQGADELVFYDITASAERRGLFVDVVRRVAEAIFIPFSVGGGIRSVEAMREVLLAGAEKVSINSPAVRDPALITAGARAFGSQCVVLGMDAKRVDATAAIPSGYEVVIDGGRTPTGKDAVAWAREAEALGAGELCLNAIDT
;
A
#
# COMPACT_ATOMS: atom_id res chain seq x y z
N MET A 1 10.84 11.12 -21.92
CA MET A 1 11.10 10.99 -20.47
C MET A 1 9.76 10.77 -19.80
N LEU A 2 9.60 9.74 -18.97
CA LEU A 2 8.37 9.57 -18.18
C LEU A 2 8.27 10.73 -17.17
N THR A 3 7.09 11.32 -17.04
CA THR A 3 6.84 12.43 -16.10
C THR A 3 6.85 11.92 -14.67
N LYS A 4 7.18 12.80 -13.73
CA LYS A 4 7.00 12.52 -12.30
C LYS A 4 5.50 12.58 -11.98
N ARG A 5 5.04 11.68 -11.10
CA ARG A 5 3.65 11.62 -10.61
C ARG A 5 3.55 12.22 -9.20
N VAL A 6 2.49 12.95 -8.95
CA VAL A 6 2.04 13.36 -7.61
C VAL A 6 0.91 12.43 -7.19
N ILE A 7 1.17 11.63 -6.17
CA ILE A 7 0.27 10.58 -5.70
C ILE A 7 -0.28 10.99 -4.33
N VAL A 8 -1.61 10.97 -4.18
CA VAL A 8 -2.26 11.29 -2.90
C VAL A 8 -2.58 10.01 -2.14
N CYS A 9 -2.13 9.93 -0.90
CA CYS A 9 -2.40 8.83 0.01
C CYS A 9 -3.58 9.13 0.93
N LEU A 10 -4.54 8.22 0.98
CA LEU A 10 -5.75 8.31 1.79
C LEU A 10 -5.83 7.11 2.71
N ASP A 11 -5.56 7.33 4.00
CA ASP A 11 -5.80 6.31 5.01
C ASP A 11 -7.30 6.21 5.29
N VAL A 12 -7.85 5.01 5.17
CA VAL A 12 -9.27 4.73 5.38
C VAL A 12 -9.44 3.88 6.63
N ARG A 13 -10.29 4.36 7.54
CA ARG A 13 -10.70 3.65 8.75
C ARG A 13 -12.21 3.61 8.84
N ASN A 14 -12.79 2.43 9.04
CA ASN A 14 -14.26 2.25 9.14
C ASN A 14 -15.04 2.93 7.98
N GLY A 15 -14.49 2.90 6.76
CA GLY A 15 -15.11 3.51 5.58
C GLY A 15 -15.04 5.04 5.53
N GLN A 16 -14.22 5.67 6.39
CA GLN A 16 -13.97 7.12 6.41
C GLN A 16 -12.50 7.40 6.18
N VAL A 17 -12.18 8.47 5.46
CA VAL A 17 -10.82 9.02 5.43
C VAL A 17 -10.48 9.49 6.82
N THR A 18 -9.30 9.13 7.29
CA THR A 18 -8.83 9.47 8.61
C THR A 18 -7.46 10.14 8.54
N LYS A 19 -7.12 10.92 9.56
CA LYS A 19 -5.79 11.47 9.72
C LYS A 19 -5.38 11.38 11.18
N GLY A 20 -4.19 10.84 11.43
CA GLY A 20 -3.58 10.76 12.75
C GLY A 20 -2.08 10.98 12.66
N VAL A 21 -1.43 11.10 13.81
CA VAL A 21 0.04 11.13 13.90
C VAL A 21 0.49 9.76 14.39
N LYS A 22 1.26 9.03 13.58
CA LYS A 22 1.74 7.68 13.91
C LYS A 22 0.61 6.73 14.37
N PHE A 23 -0.53 6.77 13.68
CA PHE A 23 -1.75 6.01 14.02
C PHE A 23 -2.38 6.34 15.38
N GLN A 24 -2.03 7.48 15.97
CA GLN A 24 -2.62 8.01 17.21
C GLN A 24 -3.39 9.30 16.93
N GLY A 25 -4.42 9.56 17.74
CA GLY A 25 -5.24 10.77 17.63
C GLY A 25 -6.01 10.88 16.31
N ASN A 26 -6.39 9.74 15.73
CA ASN A 26 -7.11 9.69 14.45
C ASN A 26 -8.43 10.46 14.51
N VAL A 27 -8.58 11.40 13.57
CA VAL A 27 -9.81 12.15 13.33
C VAL A 27 -10.40 11.72 12.00
N ASP A 28 -11.71 11.52 11.96
CA ASP A 28 -12.43 11.21 10.72
C ASP A 28 -12.65 12.49 9.93
N LEU A 29 -12.22 12.48 8.67
CA LEU A 29 -12.23 13.64 7.78
C LEU A 29 -13.40 13.63 6.80
N GLY A 30 -13.98 12.46 6.51
CA GLY A 30 -15.16 12.30 5.66
C GLY A 30 -15.12 11.11 4.70
N ASP A 31 -15.99 11.12 3.69
CA ASP A 31 -16.14 10.03 2.73
C ASP A 31 -14.92 9.91 1.77
N PRO A 32 -14.31 8.71 1.63
CA PRO A 32 -13.23 8.46 0.66
C PRO A 32 -13.56 8.86 -0.77
N VAL A 33 -14.83 8.72 -1.21
CA VAL A 33 -15.24 9.05 -2.56
C VAL A 33 -15.19 10.56 -2.80
N ASP A 34 -15.59 11.36 -1.80
CA ASP A 34 -15.56 12.82 -1.90
C ASP A 34 -14.12 13.34 -1.94
N TYR A 35 -13.22 12.77 -1.12
CA TYR A 35 -11.80 13.09 -1.17
C TYR A 35 -11.16 12.64 -2.49
N ALA A 36 -11.52 11.48 -3.02
CA ALA A 36 -11.04 10.99 -4.30
C ALA A 36 -11.38 11.97 -5.43
N ARG A 37 -12.64 12.40 -5.53
CA ARG A 37 -13.09 13.40 -6.52
C ARG A 37 -12.34 14.71 -6.40
N ARG A 38 -12.21 15.23 -5.17
CA ARG A 38 -11.53 16.49 -4.91
C ARG A 38 -10.07 16.46 -5.37
N TYR A 39 -9.32 15.39 -5.04
CA TYR A 39 -7.92 15.29 -5.45
C TYR A 39 -7.76 15.01 -6.94
N TYR A 40 -8.69 14.25 -7.53
CA TYR A 40 -8.76 14.07 -8.98
C TYR A 40 -8.95 15.41 -9.71
N GLU A 41 -9.92 16.23 -9.28
CA GLU A 41 -10.19 17.56 -9.84
C GLU A 41 -9.04 18.56 -9.63
N GLN A 42 -8.24 18.36 -8.59
CA GLN A 42 -7.02 19.14 -8.33
C GLN A 42 -5.82 18.69 -9.18
N GLY A 43 -5.95 17.63 -9.97
CA GLY A 43 -4.90 17.15 -10.87
C GLY A 43 -3.92 16.17 -10.24
N ALA A 44 -4.34 15.38 -9.24
CA ALA A 44 -3.55 14.23 -8.80
C ALA A 44 -3.34 13.25 -9.96
N ASP A 45 -2.13 12.69 -10.07
CA ASP A 45 -1.81 11.74 -11.14
C ASP A 45 -2.28 10.31 -10.81
N GLU A 46 -2.36 9.98 -9.53
CA GLU A 46 -2.82 8.69 -8.99
C GLU A 46 -3.23 8.85 -7.53
N LEU A 47 -4.10 7.96 -7.05
CA LEU A 47 -4.45 7.85 -5.64
C LEU A 47 -3.96 6.53 -5.04
N VAL A 48 -3.73 6.50 -3.73
CA VAL A 48 -3.56 5.25 -2.98
C VAL A 48 -4.44 5.26 -1.74
N PHE A 49 -5.17 4.16 -1.52
CA PHE A 49 -6.02 3.96 -0.36
C PHE A 49 -5.45 2.85 0.51
N TYR A 50 -5.23 3.12 1.79
CA TYR A 50 -4.80 2.11 2.76
C TYR A 50 -5.88 1.84 3.80
N ASP A 51 -6.36 0.60 3.87
CA ASP A 51 -7.21 0.16 4.99
C ASP A 51 -6.34 -0.07 6.23
N ILE A 52 -6.34 0.90 7.12
CA ILE A 52 -5.63 0.79 8.40
C ILE A 52 -6.42 -0.04 9.43
N THR A 53 -7.70 -0.32 9.17
CA THR A 53 -8.58 -1.17 10.00
C THR A 53 -8.33 -2.64 9.71
N ALA A 54 -8.22 -3.03 8.44
CA ALA A 54 -8.16 -4.43 8.02
C ALA A 54 -7.01 -5.21 8.65
N SER A 55 -5.84 -4.56 8.79
CA SER A 55 -4.67 -5.21 9.41
C SER A 55 -4.82 -5.39 10.92
N ALA A 56 -5.48 -4.46 11.61
CA ALA A 56 -5.65 -4.51 13.08
C ALA A 56 -6.84 -5.37 13.51
N GLU A 57 -7.97 -5.29 12.79
CA GLU A 57 -9.22 -5.97 13.14
C GLU A 57 -9.46 -7.28 12.39
N ARG A 58 -8.54 -7.68 11.49
CA ARG A 58 -8.67 -8.85 10.59
C ARG A 58 -9.96 -8.85 9.75
N ARG A 59 -10.56 -7.68 9.52
CA ARG A 59 -11.74 -7.53 8.67
C ARG A 59 -11.43 -7.78 7.19
N GLY A 60 -12.47 -8.09 6.43
CA GLY A 60 -12.43 -8.17 4.98
C GLY A 60 -12.20 -6.81 4.33
N LEU A 61 -11.84 -6.83 3.05
CA LEU A 61 -11.51 -5.65 2.25
C LEU A 61 -12.71 -4.70 2.08
N PHE A 62 -12.47 -3.39 1.95
CA PHE A 62 -13.50 -2.39 1.68
C PHE A 62 -13.99 -2.36 0.22
N VAL A 63 -14.25 -3.51 -0.39
CA VAL A 63 -14.57 -3.65 -1.83
C VAL A 63 -15.65 -2.66 -2.32
N ASP A 64 -16.64 -2.35 -1.49
CA ASP A 64 -17.68 -1.36 -1.84
C ASP A 64 -17.17 0.07 -1.95
N VAL A 65 -16.21 0.48 -1.11
CA VAL A 65 -15.54 1.78 -1.23
C VAL A 65 -14.70 1.81 -2.52
N VAL A 66 -13.99 0.73 -2.83
CA VAL A 66 -13.22 0.61 -4.09
C VAL A 66 -14.12 0.85 -5.30
N ARG A 67 -15.27 0.17 -5.36
CA ARG A 67 -16.24 0.31 -6.46
C ARG A 67 -16.77 1.73 -6.60
N ARG A 68 -17.16 2.36 -5.49
CA ARG A 68 -17.67 3.74 -5.50
C ARG A 68 -16.60 4.76 -5.92
N VAL A 69 -15.33 4.52 -5.59
CA VAL A 69 -14.21 5.35 -6.07
C VAL A 69 -13.98 5.16 -7.56
N ALA A 70 -13.98 3.92 -8.05
CA ALA A 70 -13.82 3.61 -9.48
C ALA A 70 -14.92 4.23 -10.36
N GLU A 71 -16.14 4.38 -9.83
CA GLU A 71 -17.23 5.09 -10.50
C GLU A 71 -17.05 6.63 -10.54
N ALA A 72 -16.13 7.17 -9.72
CA ALA A 72 -16.02 8.59 -9.45
C ALA A 72 -14.80 9.28 -10.09
N ILE A 73 -13.73 8.54 -10.42
CA ILE A 73 -12.46 9.08 -10.93
C ILE A 73 -11.96 8.27 -12.13
N PHE A 74 -11.10 8.87 -12.95
CA PHE A 74 -10.52 8.23 -14.15
C PHE A 74 -8.98 8.19 -14.15
N ILE A 75 -8.37 8.60 -13.04
CA ILE A 75 -6.93 8.39 -12.80
C ILE A 75 -6.73 7.04 -12.10
N PRO A 76 -5.55 6.41 -12.26
CA PRO A 76 -5.25 5.17 -11.57
C PRO A 76 -5.37 5.32 -10.05
N PHE A 77 -5.75 4.25 -9.38
CA PHE A 77 -5.61 4.16 -7.94
C PHE A 77 -5.22 2.77 -7.46
N SER A 78 -4.42 2.78 -6.40
CA SER A 78 -3.92 1.59 -5.72
C SER A 78 -4.67 1.36 -4.41
N VAL A 79 -4.93 0.11 -4.05
CA VAL A 79 -5.57 -0.25 -2.77
C VAL A 79 -4.67 -1.19 -1.98
N GLY A 80 -4.42 -0.87 -0.72
CA GLY A 80 -3.69 -1.73 0.22
C GLY A 80 -4.38 -1.87 1.56
N GLY A 81 -3.85 -2.75 2.40
CA GLY A 81 -4.42 -3.10 3.70
C GLY A 81 -5.24 -4.39 3.66
N GLY A 82 -4.85 -5.39 4.45
CA GLY A 82 -5.60 -6.66 4.58
C GLY A 82 -5.48 -7.66 3.42
N ILE A 83 -4.83 -7.31 2.31
CA ILE A 83 -4.66 -8.19 1.13
C ILE A 83 -3.65 -9.30 1.42
N ARG A 84 -4.13 -10.53 1.60
CA ARG A 84 -3.33 -11.70 2.06
C ARG A 84 -3.34 -12.88 1.09
N SER A 85 -4.03 -12.78 -0.04
CA SER A 85 -4.10 -13.85 -1.03
C SER A 85 -4.35 -13.30 -2.44
N VAL A 86 -4.15 -14.14 -3.45
CA VAL A 86 -4.43 -13.80 -4.86
C VAL A 86 -5.92 -13.56 -5.09
N GLU A 87 -6.79 -14.25 -4.35
CA GLU A 87 -8.25 -14.07 -4.40
C GLU A 87 -8.63 -12.69 -3.88
N ALA A 88 -8.05 -12.27 -2.75
CA ALA A 88 -8.24 -10.92 -2.21
C ALA A 88 -7.76 -9.84 -3.18
N MET A 89 -6.63 -10.07 -3.88
CA MET A 89 -6.18 -9.17 -4.94
C MET A 89 -7.20 -9.09 -6.08
N ARG A 90 -7.71 -10.25 -6.54
CA ARG A 90 -8.71 -10.34 -7.61
C ARG A 90 -9.97 -9.55 -7.26
N GLU A 91 -10.47 -9.67 -6.04
CA GLU A 91 -11.67 -8.94 -5.59
C GLU A 91 -11.50 -7.43 -5.68
N VAL A 92 -10.34 -6.93 -5.24
CA VAL A 92 -10.00 -5.49 -5.29
C VAL A 92 -9.87 -4.99 -6.73
N LEU A 93 -9.17 -5.74 -7.58
CA LEU A 93 -8.97 -5.36 -8.99
C LEU A 93 -10.29 -5.40 -9.76
N LEU A 94 -11.14 -6.41 -9.55
CA LEU A 94 -12.46 -6.49 -10.18
C LEU A 94 -13.44 -5.43 -9.67
N ALA A 95 -13.21 -4.87 -8.48
CA ALA A 95 -13.98 -3.74 -7.99
C ALA A 95 -13.56 -2.40 -8.63
N GLY A 96 -12.46 -2.37 -9.38
CA GLY A 96 -12.08 -1.23 -10.21
C GLY A 96 -10.74 -0.57 -9.84
N ALA A 97 -10.02 -1.06 -8.82
CA ALA A 97 -8.66 -0.61 -8.59
C ALA A 97 -7.73 -1.14 -9.70
N GLU A 98 -6.79 -0.33 -10.17
CA GLU A 98 -5.80 -0.79 -11.16
C GLU A 98 -4.67 -1.59 -10.52
N LYS A 99 -4.39 -1.36 -9.24
CA LYS A 99 -3.26 -1.97 -8.53
C LYS A 99 -3.59 -2.34 -7.09
N VAL A 100 -2.87 -3.33 -6.58
CA VAL A 100 -2.88 -3.75 -5.19
C VAL A 100 -1.55 -3.41 -4.53
N SER A 101 -1.60 -2.91 -3.29
CA SER A 101 -0.43 -2.65 -2.47
C SER A 101 -0.36 -3.65 -1.31
N ILE A 102 0.70 -4.45 -1.29
CA ILE A 102 0.98 -5.45 -0.25
C ILE A 102 2.26 -5.08 0.50
N ASN A 103 2.27 -5.25 1.82
CA ASN A 103 3.46 -5.01 2.67
C ASN A 103 3.66 -6.20 3.61
N SER A 104 3.10 -6.17 4.83
CA SER A 104 3.31 -7.21 5.85
C SER A 104 3.04 -8.64 5.36
N PRO A 105 2.01 -8.92 4.53
CA PRO A 105 1.81 -10.24 3.95
C PRO A 105 2.94 -10.67 3.01
N ALA A 106 3.46 -9.76 2.18
CA ALA A 106 4.55 -10.03 1.25
C ALA A 106 5.89 -10.29 1.97
N VAL A 107 6.13 -9.59 3.09
CA VAL A 107 7.34 -9.84 3.90
C VAL A 107 7.29 -11.23 4.56
N ARG A 108 6.10 -11.68 4.98
CA ARG A 108 5.89 -12.99 5.61
C ARG A 108 5.89 -14.14 4.59
N ASP A 109 5.35 -13.88 3.41
CA ASP A 109 5.29 -14.82 2.29
C ASP A 109 5.63 -14.09 0.98
N PRO A 110 6.92 -14.02 0.61
CA PRO A 110 7.35 -13.34 -0.62
C PRO A 110 6.77 -13.97 -1.90
N ALA A 111 6.35 -15.25 -1.86
CA ALA A 111 5.74 -15.90 -3.02
C ALA A 111 4.42 -15.23 -3.42
N LEU A 112 3.76 -14.50 -2.52
CA LEU A 112 2.56 -13.71 -2.80
C LEU A 112 2.79 -12.65 -3.89
N ILE A 113 4.00 -12.04 -3.93
CA ILE A 113 4.37 -11.07 -4.98
C ILE A 113 4.35 -11.76 -6.35
N THR A 114 5.06 -12.89 -6.47
CA THR A 114 5.13 -13.67 -7.71
C THR A 114 3.76 -14.20 -8.11
N ALA A 115 2.94 -14.66 -7.16
CA ALA A 115 1.61 -15.16 -7.43
C ALA A 115 0.69 -14.05 -7.99
N GLY A 116 0.72 -12.86 -7.39
CA GLY A 116 -0.01 -11.69 -7.90
C GLY A 116 0.48 -11.25 -9.28
N ALA A 117 1.80 -11.15 -9.47
CA ALA A 117 2.39 -10.75 -10.75
C ALA A 117 2.08 -11.73 -11.88
N ARG A 118 2.08 -13.05 -11.61
CA ARG A 118 1.69 -14.07 -12.59
C ARG A 118 0.20 -14.02 -12.93
N ALA A 119 -0.65 -13.70 -11.96
CA ALA A 119 -2.10 -13.68 -12.14
C ALA A 119 -2.60 -12.43 -12.86
N PHE A 120 -2.01 -11.27 -12.58
CA PHE A 120 -2.53 -9.96 -13.01
C PHE A 120 -1.51 -9.09 -13.77
N GLY A 121 -0.24 -9.51 -13.83
CA GLY A 121 0.87 -8.73 -14.36
C GLY A 121 1.57 -7.88 -13.29
N SER A 122 2.88 -7.67 -13.44
CA SER A 122 3.70 -6.93 -12.49
C SER A 122 3.21 -5.49 -12.25
N GLN A 123 2.65 -4.84 -13.27
CA GLN A 123 2.11 -3.48 -13.17
C GLN A 123 0.98 -3.33 -12.16
N CYS A 124 0.31 -4.42 -11.78
CA CYS A 124 -0.77 -4.42 -10.78
C CYS A 124 -0.25 -4.63 -9.35
N VAL A 125 1.02 -4.99 -9.14
CA VAL A 125 1.57 -5.34 -7.83
C VAL A 125 2.52 -4.25 -7.33
N VAL A 126 2.07 -3.51 -6.32
CA VAL A 126 2.88 -2.54 -5.59
C VAL A 126 3.37 -3.18 -4.29
N LEU A 127 4.66 -3.11 -4.01
CA LEU A 127 5.18 -3.44 -2.69
C LEU A 127 5.21 -2.17 -1.84
N GLY A 128 4.34 -2.11 -0.84
CA GLY A 128 4.47 -1.17 0.26
C GLY A 128 5.64 -1.57 1.16
N MET A 129 6.49 -0.62 1.51
CA MET A 129 7.67 -0.84 2.34
C MET A 129 7.73 0.21 3.43
N ASP A 130 7.69 -0.22 4.69
CA ASP A 130 7.94 0.66 5.82
C ASP A 130 9.38 0.45 6.28
N ALA A 131 10.22 1.47 6.11
CA ALA A 131 11.65 1.42 6.42
C ALA A 131 11.97 2.30 7.63
N LYS A 132 12.62 1.70 8.63
CA LYS A 132 13.05 2.35 9.87
C LYS A 132 14.57 2.43 9.92
N ARG A 133 15.10 3.61 10.23
CA ARG A 133 16.52 3.85 10.45
C ARG A 133 17.00 3.06 11.66
N VAL A 134 18.10 2.34 11.45
CA VAL A 134 18.83 1.58 12.48
C VAL A 134 20.33 1.81 12.27
N ASP A 135 21.14 1.40 13.24
CA ASP A 135 22.59 1.38 13.05
C ASP A 135 22.93 0.39 11.94
N ALA A 136 23.82 0.80 11.03
CA ALA A 136 24.27 -0.07 9.96
C ALA A 136 25.03 -1.27 10.54
N THR A 137 24.65 -2.46 10.10
CA THR A 137 25.30 -3.72 10.50
C THR A 137 25.65 -4.54 9.27
N ALA A 138 26.37 -5.66 9.44
CA ALA A 138 26.63 -6.58 8.33
C ALA A 138 25.33 -7.16 7.72
N ALA A 139 24.28 -7.32 8.53
CA ALA A 139 22.97 -7.79 8.07
C ALA A 139 22.10 -6.68 7.45
N ILE A 140 22.27 -5.44 7.92
CA ILE A 140 21.53 -4.26 7.47
C ILE A 140 22.52 -3.17 7.05
N PRO A 141 23.24 -3.35 5.93
CA PRO A 141 24.26 -2.42 5.49
C PRO A 141 23.70 -1.06 5.04
N SER A 142 22.41 -0.99 4.68
CA SER A 142 21.77 0.29 4.30
C SER A 142 21.52 1.21 5.50
N GLY A 143 21.52 0.68 6.73
CA GLY A 143 21.05 1.40 7.92
C GLY A 143 19.54 1.59 7.95
N TYR A 144 18.79 0.83 7.14
CA TYR A 144 17.32 0.85 7.13
C TYR A 144 16.78 -0.58 7.22
N GLU A 145 16.06 -0.86 8.31
CA GLU A 145 15.37 -2.11 8.55
C GLU A 145 13.93 -2.05 8.04
N VAL A 146 13.47 -3.10 7.36
CA VAL A 146 12.05 -3.28 7.04
C VAL A 146 11.30 -3.60 8.32
N VAL A 147 10.22 -2.86 8.57
CA VAL A 147 9.27 -3.16 9.65
C VAL A 147 7.90 -3.44 9.05
N ILE A 148 7.10 -4.24 9.76
CA ILE A 148 5.76 -4.62 9.34
C ILE A 148 4.74 -4.32 10.43
N ASP A 149 3.47 -4.61 10.14
CA ASP A 149 2.32 -4.38 11.03
C ASP A 149 2.23 -2.92 11.47
N GLY A 150 2.22 -2.00 10.50
CA GLY A 150 2.17 -0.56 10.76
C GLY A 150 3.36 -0.06 11.57
N GLY A 151 4.56 -0.57 11.25
CA GLY A 151 5.82 -0.16 11.84
C GLY A 151 6.15 -0.72 13.22
N ARG A 152 5.37 -1.67 13.75
CA ARG A 152 5.55 -2.19 15.12
C ARG A 152 6.49 -3.38 15.22
N THR A 153 6.65 -4.13 14.13
CA THR A 153 7.38 -5.41 14.16
C THR A 153 8.64 -5.32 13.30
N PRO A 154 9.84 -5.30 13.90
CA PRO A 154 11.11 -5.43 13.17
C PRO A 154 11.24 -6.81 12.53
N THR A 155 11.89 -6.87 11.37
CA THR A 155 11.99 -8.09 10.55
C THR A 155 13.43 -8.60 10.42
N GLY A 156 14.41 -7.79 10.78
CA GLY A 156 15.83 -8.04 10.53
C GLY A 156 16.24 -7.93 9.06
N LYS A 157 15.33 -7.56 8.15
CA LYS A 157 15.62 -7.44 6.71
C LYS A 157 16.14 -6.04 6.39
N ASP A 158 17.22 -5.99 5.60
CA ASP A 158 17.69 -4.75 4.98
C ASP A 158 16.70 -4.26 3.92
N ALA A 159 16.33 -2.98 3.98
CA ALA A 159 15.34 -2.39 3.09
C ALA A 159 15.76 -2.39 1.61
N VAL A 160 17.06 -2.18 1.33
CA VAL A 160 17.57 -2.16 -0.06
C VAL A 160 17.63 -3.58 -0.62
N ALA A 161 18.07 -4.55 0.19
CA ALA A 161 18.06 -5.96 -0.21
C ALA A 161 16.63 -6.45 -0.47
N TRP A 162 15.68 -6.10 0.40
CA TRP A 162 14.28 -6.46 0.24
C TRP A 162 13.64 -5.85 -1.01
N ALA A 163 13.93 -4.58 -1.31
CA ALA A 163 13.46 -3.94 -2.54
C ALA A 163 13.91 -4.69 -3.81
N ARG A 164 15.17 -5.12 -3.85
CA ARG A 164 15.72 -5.89 -4.98
C ARG A 164 15.12 -7.29 -5.08
N GLU A 165 14.91 -7.95 -3.95
CA GLU A 165 14.24 -9.25 -3.90
C GLU A 165 12.81 -9.12 -4.44
N ALA A 166 12.07 -8.11 -4.02
CA ALA A 166 10.70 -7.88 -4.46
C ALA A 166 10.57 -7.55 -5.95
N GLU A 167 11.48 -6.74 -6.49
CA GLU A 167 11.59 -6.50 -7.94
C GLU A 167 11.82 -7.81 -8.69
N ALA A 168 12.77 -8.64 -8.24
CA ALA A 168 13.05 -9.95 -8.84
C ALA A 168 11.87 -10.93 -8.75
N LEU A 169 11.05 -10.80 -7.71
CA LEU A 169 9.82 -11.60 -7.53
C LEU A 169 8.64 -11.10 -8.39
N GLY A 170 8.75 -9.93 -9.01
CA GLY A 170 7.79 -9.40 -9.97
C GLY A 170 6.94 -8.22 -9.49
N ALA A 171 7.31 -7.54 -8.39
CA ALA A 171 6.69 -6.26 -8.02
C ALA A 171 6.95 -5.22 -9.12
N GLY A 172 5.92 -4.51 -9.58
CA GLY A 172 6.04 -3.50 -10.64
C GLY A 172 6.36 -2.10 -10.13
N GLU A 173 5.98 -1.79 -8.88
CA GLU A 173 6.29 -0.52 -8.23
C GLU A 173 6.60 -0.75 -6.74
N LEU A 174 7.41 0.15 -6.17
CA LEU A 174 7.72 0.18 -4.73
C LEU A 174 7.17 1.47 -4.13
N CYS A 175 6.38 1.36 -3.05
CA CYS A 175 5.90 2.48 -2.24
C CYS A 175 6.67 2.49 -0.92
N LEU A 176 7.73 3.31 -0.85
CA LEU A 176 8.65 3.38 0.30
C LEU A 176 8.24 4.49 1.29
N ASN A 177 7.93 4.09 2.52
CA ASN A 177 7.68 4.98 3.65
C ASN A 177 8.88 4.99 4.60
N ALA A 178 9.41 6.18 4.88
CA ALA A 178 10.42 6.38 5.93
C ALA A 178 9.72 6.73 7.25
N ILE A 179 9.91 5.93 8.30
CA ILE A 179 9.10 6.00 9.53
C ILE A 179 9.64 7.03 10.54
N ASP A 180 10.93 7.35 10.45
CA ASP A 180 11.60 8.23 11.42
C ASP A 180 11.52 9.72 11.07
N THR A 181 10.96 10.06 9.91
CA THR A 181 10.71 11.43 9.43
C THR A 181 9.25 11.82 9.62
#